data_AF-A0A973JZL7-F1
#
_entry.id   AF-A0A973JZL7-F1
#
_cell.length_a   1.000
_cell.length_b   1.000
_cell.length_c   1.000
_cell.angle_alpha   90.00
_cell.angle_beta   90.00
_cell.angle_gamma   90.00
#
_symmetry.space_group_name_H-M   'P 1'
#
loop_
_entity.id
_entity.type
_entity.pdbx_description
1 polymer ?
#
loop_
_entity_poly.entity_id
_entity_poly.type
_entity_poly.pdbx_seq_one_letter_code
_entity_poly.pdbx_strand_id
1 'polypeptide(L)'
;MTAETVEYIRYRIPEDRSAEFLSAYTRAAAQLAAAPQCVDYELARCEEDFAHFVLRITWTSTEDHIEGFRKSELFADFLAEIRPYVGDIEEMRHYKPTAVRGRGAALPTLYAWAGGAEAFARLTSVFYEKVLKDDLLAPVFAGLAPEHASHVAMWLAEVFGGPAAYSETQGGHGHMVAKHMGRGITEPQRRRWVNLIQDAADEAGLPTDAEFRSAFLAYVEWGTRLAVYFSGPDAKPPAEQPVPQWGWGVAPPYRG
;
A
#
# COMPACT_ATOMS: atom_id res chain seq x y z
N MET A 1 11.86 4.09 -4.16
CA MET A 1 10.74 5.05 -4.35
C MET A 1 11.25 6.13 -5.29
N THR A 2 10.63 6.26 -6.46
CA THR A 2 10.86 7.41 -7.35
C THR A 2 10.60 8.70 -6.57
N ALA A 3 11.42 9.72 -6.79
CA ALA A 3 11.31 10.99 -6.06
C ALA A 3 10.16 11.81 -6.63
N GLU A 4 8.94 11.55 -6.15
CA GLU A 4 7.75 12.28 -6.55
C GLU A 4 7.76 13.72 -6.02
N THR A 5 7.15 14.62 -6.79
CA THR A 5 6.92 16.03 -6.40
C THR A 5 5.41 16.30 -6.41
N VAL A 6 4.95 17.22 -5.57
CA VAL A 6 3.55 17.61 -5.50
C VAL A 6 3.42 19.06 -5.97
N GLU A 7 2.61 19.31 -6.99
CA GLU A 7 2.20 20.65 -7.38
C GLU A 7 0.90 21.02 -6.69
N TYR A 8 0.90 22.20 -6.06
CA TYR A 8 -0.32 22.83 -5.57
C TYR A 8 -0.63 24.05 -6.44
N ILE A 9 -1.85 24.08 -6.97
CA ILE A 9 -2.41 25.22 -7.69
C ILE A 9 -3.61 25.72 -6.91
N ARG A 10 -3.53 26.94 -6.40
CA ARG A 10 -4.62 27.59 -5.68
C ARG A 10 -5.34 28.54 -6.61
N TYR A 11 -6.66 28.42 -6.65
CA TYR A 11 -7.53 29.31 -7.39
C TYR A 11 -8.45 30.09 -6.45
N ARG A 12 -8.77 31.32 -6.85
CA ARG A 12 -9.89 32.09 -6.33
C ARG A 12 -10.93 32.29 -7.42
N ILE A 13 -11.87 31.36 -7.53
CA ILE A 13 -12.93 31.36 -8.52
C ILE A 13 -14.20 31.98 -7.92
N PRO A 14 -14.76 33.04 -8.51
CA PRO A 14 -16.07 33.56 -8.10
C PRO A 14 -17.13 32.45 -8.05
N GLU A 15 -18.01 32.49 -7.05
CA GLU A 15 -18.96 31.41 -6.80
C GLU A 15 -19.90 31.16 -8.01
N ASP A 16 -20.29 32.23 -8.71
CA ASP A 16 -21.10 32.19 -9.92
C ASP A 16 -20.40 31.49 -11.11
N ARG A 17 -19.07 31.41 -11.11
CA ARG A 17 -18.25 30.70 -12.12
C ARG A 17 -17.85 29.29 -11.69
N SER A 18 -18.14 28.87 -10.46
CA SER A 18 -17.63 27.62 -9.88
C SER A 18 -18.10 26.36 -10.63
N ALA A 19 -19.34 26.33 -11.10
CA ALA A 19 -19.88 25.18 -11.83
C ALA A 19 -19.18 25.00 -13.20
N GLU A 20 -18.95 26.10 -13.91
CA GLU A 20 -18.23 26.10 -15.19
C GLU A 20 -16.77 25.70 -15.01
N PHE A 21 -16.14 26.16 -13.93
CA PHE A 21 -14.77 25.79 -13.56
C PHE A 21 -14.63 24.29 -13.31
N LEU A 22 -15.53 23.70 -12.52
CA LEU A 22 -15.55 22.25 -12.27
C LEU A 22 -15.79 21.46 -13.56
N SER A 23 -16.68 21.93 -14.43
CA SER A 23 -16.92 21.30 -15.73
C SER A 23 -15.67 21.35 -16.63
N ALA A 24 -14.98 22.49 -16.68
CA ALA A 24 -13.73 22.64 -17.42
C ALA A 24 -12.64 21.71 -16.88
N TYR A 25 -12.48 21.64 -15.56
CA TYR A 25 -11.52 20.73 -14.94
C TYR A 25 -11.88 19.26 -15.13
N THR A 26 -13.17 18.91 -15.19
CA THR A 26 -13.61 17.54 -15.52
C THR A 26 -13.15 17.14 -16.92
N ARG A 27 -13.20 18.06 -17.90
CA ARG A 27 -12.68 17.80 -19.25
C ARG A 27 -11.16 17.75 -19.26
N ALA A 28 -10.50 18.72 -18.63
CA ALA A 28 -9.04 18.83 -18.53
C ALA A 28 -8.39 17.64 -17.78
N ALA A 29 -9.13 17.01 -16.85
CA ALA A 29 -8.66 15.85 -16.09
C ALA A 29 -8.36 14.64 -16.99
N ALA A 30 -8.97 14.54 -18.18
CA ALA A 30 -8.67 13.46 -19.13
C ALA A 30 -7.20 13.51 -19.61
N GLN A 31 -6.67 14.71 -19.81
CA GLN A 31 -5.29 14.94 -20.24
C GLN A 31 -4.30 14.63 -19.11
N LEU A 32 -4.65 14.97 -17.86
CA LEU A 32 -3.87 14.57 -16.70
C LEU A 32 -3.87 13.05 -16.51
N ALA A 33 -5.01 12.39 -16.67
CA ALA A 33 -5.12 10.94 -16.55
C ALA A 33 -4.33 10.18 -17.64
N ALA A 34 -4.20 10.75 -18.83
CA ALA A 34 -3.46 10.17 -19.94
C ALA A 34 -1.94 10.42 -19.87
N ALA A 35 -1.49 11.37 -19.05
CA ALA A 35 -0.09 11.78 -18.99
C ALA A 35 0.75 10.78 -18.16
N PRO A 36 1.79 10.14 -18.73
CA PRO A 36 2.60 9.16 -17.99
C PRO A 36 3.43 9.79 -16.86
N GLN A 37 3.64 11.11 -16.90
CA GLN A 37 4.34 11.86 -15.84
C GLN A 37 3.42 12.18 -14.65
N CYS A 38 2.10 12.11 -14.84
CA CYS A 38 1.10 12.39 -13.82
C CYS A 38 0.82 11.12 -13.01
N VAL A 39 1.16 11.13 -11.72
CA VAL A 39 0.97 10.00 -10.81
C VAL A 39 -0.46 9.98 -10.27
N ASP A 40 -0.94 11.12 -9.77
CA ASP A 40 -2.31 11.32 -9.31
C ASP A 40 -2.68 12.82 -9.34
N TYR A 41 -3.97 13.12 -9.21
CA TYR A 41 -4.46 14.49 -9.06
C TYR A 41 -5.78 14.54 -8.29
N GLU A 42 -6.03 15.68 -7.62
CA GLU A 42 -7.26 15.96 -6.88
C GLU A 42 -7.58 17.46 -6.96
N LEU A 43 -8.82 17.81 -7.30
CA LEU A 43 -9.32 19.18 -7.19
C LEU A 43 -10.28 19.26 -5.99
N ALA A 44 -9.88 19.97 -4.94
CA ALA A 44 -10.69 20.20 -3.76
C ALA A 44 -11.27 21.62 -3.77
N ARG A 45 -12.48 21.78 -3.25
CA ARG A 45 -13.09 23.07 -2.93
C ARG A 45 -13.07 23.26 -1.42
N CYS A 46 -12.70 24.45 -0.94
CA CYS A 46 -12.78 24.76 0.49
C CYS A 46 -14.25 24.78 0.93
N GLU A 47 -14.55 24.16 2.09
CA GLU A 47 -15.90 24.13 2.64
C GLU A 47 -16.24 25.40 3.45
N GLU A 48 -15.22 26.14 3.92
CA GLU A 48 -15.41 27.40 4.65
C GLU A 48 -15.42 28.65 3.76
N ASP A 49 -14.76 28.60 2.60
CA ASP A 49 -14.72 29.68 1.61
C ASP A 49 -14.87 29.09 0.20
N PHE A 50 -16.10 29.13 -0.30
CA PHE A 50 -16.51 28.52 -1.56
C PHE A 50 -15.90 29.12 -2.83
N ALA A 51 -15.20 30.25 -2.73
CA ALA A 51 -14.42 30.78 -3.84
C ALA A 51 -13.06 30.09 -4.01
N HIS A 52 -12.60 29.35 -3.01
CA HIS A 52 -11.26 28.76 -3.03
C HIS A 52 -11.28 27.31 -3.51
N PHE A 53 -10.40 27.04 -4.46
CA PHE A 53 -10.11 25.69 -4.94
C PHE A 53 -8.61 25.41 -4.85
N VAL A 54 -8.26 24.15 -4.58
CA VAL A 54 -6.88 23.67 -4.60
C VAL A 54 -6.81 22.45 -5.50
N LEU A 55 -6.06 22.56 -6.59
CA LEU A 55 -5.64 21.41 -7.37
C LEU A 55 -4.31 20.91 -6.84
N ARG A 56 -4.28 19.65 -6.41
CA ARG A 56 -3.08 18.90 -6.08
C ARG A 56 -2.77 17.96 -7.24
N ILE A 57 -1.55 17.99 -7.76
CA ILE A 57 -1.08 17.01 -8.76
C ILE A 57 0.22 16.40 -8.26
N THR A 58 0.32 15.08 -8.24
CA THR A 58 1.58 14.38 -8.00
C THR A 58 2.23 14.07 -9.33
N TRP A 59 3.46 14.52 -9.51
CA TRP A 59 4.26 14.26 -10.71
C TRP A 59 5.42 13.31 -10.39
N THR A 60 5.87 12.56 -11.39
CA THR A 60 7.06 11.70 -11.28
C THR A 60 8.31 12.50 -10.90
N SER A 61 8.42 13.74 -11.38
CA SER A 61 9.37 14.76 -10.91
C SER A 61 8.96 16.15 -11.41
N THR A 62 9.58 17.22 -10.87
CA THR A 62 9.35 18.59 -11.38
C THR A 62 9.83 18.71 -12.82
N GLU A 63 10.96 18.08 -13.16
CA GLU A 63 11.51 18.09 -14.52
C GLU A 63 10.57 17.40 -15.50
N ASP A 64 10.05 16.21 -15.18
CA ASP A 64 9.12 15.48 -16.04
C ASP A 64 7.83 16.27 -16.31
N HIS A 65 7.35 17.02 -15.32
CA HIS A 65 6.21 17.91 -15.53
C HIS A 65 6.56 19.05 -16.50
N ILE A 66 7.66 19.77 -16.29
CA ILE A 66 8.03 20.98 -17.06
C ILE A 66 8.53 20.63 -18.47
N GLU A 67 9.30 19.57 -18.61
CA GLU A 67 9.91 19.16 -19.88
C GLU A 67 9.08 18.11 -20.61
N GLY A 68 8.29 17.31 -19.89
CA GLY A 68 7.39 16.31 -20.46
C GLY A 68 5.99 16.85 -20.68
N PHE A 69 5.17 16.91 -19.61
CA PHE A 69 3.75 17.25 -19.74
C PHE A 69 3.54 18.65 -20.36
N ARG A 70 4.18 19.69 -19.81
CA ARG A 70 4.04 21.09 -20.27
C ARG A 70 4.45 21.34 -21.73
N LYS A 71 5.22 20.44 -22.34
CA LYS A 71 5.64 20.52 -23.76
C LYS A 71 4.88 19.55 -24.66
N SER A 72 3.96 18.75 -24.11
CA SER A 72 3.19 17.75 -24.83
C SER A 72 1.91 18.33 -25.46
N GLU A 73 1.35 17.60 -26.42
CA GLU A 73 0.02 17.90 -26.98
C GLU A 73 -1.09 17.81 -25.92
N LEU A 74 -0.94 16.93 -24.92
CA LEU A 74 -1.88 16.83 -23.80
C LEU A 74 -1.97 18.15 -23.02
N PHE A 75 -0.86 18.88 -22.88
CA PHE A 75 -0.89 20.18 -22.21
C PHE A 75 -1.59 21.25 -23.06
N ALA A 76 -1.49 21.19 -24.40
CA ALA A 76 -2.19 22.15 -25.25
C ALA A 76 -3.71 22.04 -25.07
N ASP A 77 -4.25 20.81 -25.04
CA ASP A 77 -5.66 20.55 -24.81
C ASP A 77 -6.08 20.87 -23.37
N PHE A 78 -5.26 20.49 -22.38
CA PHE A 78 -5.47 20.86 -20.98
C PHE A 78 -5.56 22.39 -20.82
N LEU A 79 -4.59 23.10 -21.40
CA LEU A 79 -4.54 24.56 -21.32
C LEU A 79 -5.72 25.20 -22.05
N ALA A 80 -6.23 24.62 -23.13
CA ALA A 80 -7.41 25.15 -23.82
C ALA A 80 -8.62 25.21 -22.88
N GLU A 81 -8.84 24.19 -22.06
CA GLU A 81 -9.92 24.14 -21.07
C GLU A 81 -9.69 25.11 -19.89
N ILE A 82 -8.44 25.22 -19.41
CA ILE A 82 -8.12 25.96 -18.19
C ILE A 82 -7.76 27.44 -18.44
N ARG A 83 -7.44 27.82 -19.68
CA ARG A 83 -7.07 29.19 -20.06
C ARG A 83 -7.99 30.28 -19.49
N PRO A 84 -9.33 30.14 -19.47
CA PRO A 84 -10.23 31.16 -18.90
C PRO A 84 -10.03 31.45 -17.40
N TYR A 85 -9.33 30.56 -16.68
CA TYR A 85 -9.16 30.64 -15.22
C TYR A 85 -7.71 30.90 -14.80
N VAL A 86 -6.79 31.07 -15.75
CA VAL A 86 -5.36 31.33 -15.44
C VAL A 86 -5.19 32.62 -14.65
N GLY A 87 -6.02 33.64 -14.89
CA GLY A 87 -6.00 34.89 -14.14
C GLY A 87 -6.50 34.78 -12.70
N ASP A 88 -7.17 33.67 -12.37
CA ASP A 88 -7.72 33.39 -11.03
C ASP A 88 -6.75 32.55 -10.17
N ILE A 89 -5.55 32.26 -10.67
CA ILE A 89 -4.51 31.50 -9.94
C ILE A 89 -3.82 32.41 -8.91
N GLU A 90 -3.92 32.03 -7.64
CA GLU A 90 -3.20 32.69 -6.53
C GLU A 90 -1.84 32.04 -6.26
N GLU A 91 -1.71 30.75 -6.56
CA GLU A 91 -0.47 29.98 -6.37
C GLU A 91 -0.37 28.87 -7.40
N MET A 92 0.85 28.59 -7.89
CA MET A 92 1.17 27.42 -8.72
C MET A 92 2.64 27.08 -8.45
N ARG A 93 2.89 26.09 -7.58
CA ARG A 93 4.25 25.74 -7.11
C ARG A 93 4.42 24.25 -6.88
N HIS A 94 5.64 23.77 -7.08
CA HIS A 94 6.08 22.40 -6.78
C HIS A 94 6.68 22.32 -5.38
N TYR A 95 6.33 21.24 -4.67
CA TYR A 95 6.74 20.95 -3.31
C TYR A 95 7.25 19.53 -3.21
N LYS A 96 8.40 19.35 -2.57
CA LYS A 96 8.94 18.03 -2.27
C LYS A 96 8.33 17.51 -0.96
N PRO A 97 7.66 16.34 -0.95
CA PRO A 97 7.20 15.72 0.29
C PRO A 97 8.34 15.50 1.29
N THR A 98 8.06 15.73 2.58
CA THR A 98 9.02 15.50 3.67
C THR A 98 8.81 14.13 4.31
N ALA A 99 9.68 13.79 5.26
CA ALA A 99 9.50 12.58 6.07
C ALA A 99 8.29 12.64 7.02
N VAL A 100 7.73 13.83 7.27
CA VAL A 100 6.55 14.01 8.14
C VAL A 100 5.30 13.65 7.34
N ARG A 101 4.90 12.38 7.39
CA ARG A 101 3.70 11.84 6.74
C ARG A 101 3.21 10.59 7.48
N GLY A 102 1.92 10.29 7.40
CA GLY A 102 1.32 9.11 8.03
C GLY A 102 -0.11 8.87 7.58
N ARG A 103 -0.67 7.71 7.92
CA ARG A 103 -2.04 7.31 7.52
C ARG A 103 -3.14 7.90 8.42
N GLY A 104 -2.77 8.62 9.48
CA GLY A 104 -3.71 9.05 10.53
C GLY A 104 -4.32 7.86 11.28
N ALA A 105 -5.28 8.14 12.16
CA ALA A 105 -5.98 7.13 12.97
C ALA A 105 -7.46 6.94 12.55
N ALA A 106 -7.89 7.57 11.45
CA ALA A 106 -9.27 7.50 10.99
C ALA A 106 -9.67 6.07 10.60
N LEU A 107 -8.74 5.25 10.12
CA LEU A 107 -8.93 3.82 9.88
C LEU A 107 -8.04 3.03 10.85
N PRO A 108 -8.57 2.00 11.54
CA PRO A 108 -7.75 1.13 12.37
C PRO A 108 -6.73 0.38 11.51
N THR A 109 -5.62 -0.08 12.09
CA THR A 109 -4.71 -0.98 11.38
C THR A 109 -5.34 -2.36 11.20
N LEU A 110 -4.86 -3.13 10.22
CA LEU A 110 -5.29 -4.53 10.07
C LEU A 110 -5.02 -5.33 11.35
N TYR A 111 -3.91 -5.04 12.03
CA TYR A 111 -3.58 -5.62 13.32
C TYR A 111 -4.65 -5.34 14.38
N ALA A 112 -5.04 -4.07 14.54
CA ALA A 112 -6.05 -3.69 15.52
C ALA A 112 -7.42 -4.30 15.19
N TRP A 113 -7.79 -4.29 13.91
CA TRP A 113 -9.06 -4.89 13.44
C TRP A 113 -9.11 -6.40 13.64
N ALA A 114 -7.99 -7.10 13.45
CA ALA A 114 -7.91 -8.54 13.66
C ALA A 114 -8.12 -8.96 15.13
N GLY A 115 -8.00 -8.03 16.09
CA GLY A 115 -7.98 -8.33 17.53
C GLY A 115 -6.59 -8.37 18.14
N GLY A 116 -5.59 -7.77 17.49
CA GLY A 116 -4.25 -7.58 18.04
C GLY A 116 -3.42 -8.86 18.17
N ALA A 117 -2.45 -8.85 19.08
CA ALA A 117 -1.44 -9.92 19.19
C ALA A 117 -2.04 -11.30 19.45
N GLU A 118 -3.08 -11.37 20.28
CA GLU A 118 -3.75 -12.64 20.60
C GLU A 118 -4.37 -13.29 19.36
N ALA A 119 -4.92 -12.49 18.43
CA ALA A 119 -5.50 -13.01 17.19
C ALA A 119 -4.43 -13.65 16.29
N PHE A 120 -3.27 -13.02 16.14
CA PHE A 120 -2.17 -13.59 15.35
C PHE A 120 -1.53 -14.80 16.03
N ALA A 121 -1.46 -14.83 17.35
CA ALA A 121 -0.99 -16.00 18.09
C ALA A 121 -1.94 -17.20 17.89
N ARG A 122 -3.27 -16.99 17.96
CA ARG A 122 -4.26 -18.04 17.65
C ARG A 122 -4.13 -18.50 16.20
N LEU A 123 -4.06 -17.56 15.25
CA LEU A 123 -3.89 -17.86 13.82
C LEU A 123 -2.70 -18.79 13.59
N THR A 124 -1.51 -18.43 14.07
CA THR A 124 -0.32 -19.23 13.79
C THR A 124 -0.32 -20.55 14.52
N SER A 125 -0.92 -20.64 15.72
CA SER A 125 -1.12 -21.93 16.40
C SER A 125 -1.94 -22.90 15.54
N VAL A 126 -3.13 -22.49 15.12
CA VAL A 126 -4.03 -23.30 14.27
C VAL A 126 -3.36 -23.62 12.94
N PHE A 127 -2.67 -22.64 12.35
CA PHE A 127 -1.99 -22.81 11.07
C PHE A 127 -0.89 -23.87 11.13
N TYR A 128 0.00 -23.83 12.13
CA TYR A 128 1.09 -24.80 12.21
C TYR A 128 0.61 -26.20 12.61
N GLU A 129 -0.48 -26.33 13.38
CA GLU A 129 -1.14 -27.62 13.59
C GLU A 129 -1.60 -28.27 12.28
N LYS A 130 -2.03 -27.47 11.30
CA LYS A 130 -2.41 -27.94 9.95
C LYS A 130 -1.19 -28.25 9.10
N VAL A 131 -0.22 -27.34 9.04
CA VAL A 131 1.01 -27.48 8.24
C VAL A 131 1.77 -28.76 8.60
N LEU A 132 1.87 -29.08 9.89
CA LEU A 132 2.58 -30.28 10.35
C LEU A 132 1.85 -31.60 10.02
N LYS A 133 0.58 -31.54 9.64
CA LYS A 133 -0.24 -32.70 9.21
C LYS A 133 -0.42 -32.77 7.69
N ASP A 134 0.09 -31.80 6.95
CA ASP A 134 -0.08 -31.71 5.50
C ASP A 134 1.04 -32.47 4.77
N ASP A 135 0.69 -33.41 3.91
CA ASP A 135 1.66 -34.28 3.23
C ASP A 135 2.69 -33.49 2.39
N LEU A 136 2.29 -32.34 1.82
CA LEU A 136 3.16 -31.54 0.95
C LEU A 136 4.05 -30.59 1.75
N LEU A 137 3.55 -30.02 2.84
CA LEU A 137 4.25 -29.02 3.63
C LEU A 137 5.00 -29.58 4.84
N ALA A 138 4.52 -30.64 5.49
CA ALA A 138 5.18 -31.20 6.66
C ALA A 138 6.68 -31.49 6.43
N PRO A 139 7.14 -32.01 5.27
CA PRO A 139 8.57 -32.18 5.00
C PRO A 139 9.37 -30.86 4.96
N VAL A 140 8.76 -29.76 4.52
CA VAL A 140 9.40 -28.42 4.47
C VAL A 140 9.67 -27.90 5.88
N PHE A 141 8.80 -28.25 6.82
CA PHE A 141 8.87 -27.83 8.22
C PHE A 141 9.44 -28.92 9.15
N ALA A 142 10.10 -29.94 8.61
CA ALA A 142 10.76 -30.95 9.43
C ALA A 142 11.81 -30.30 10.36
N GLY A 143 11.76 -30.63 11.66
CA GLY A 143 12.64 -30.03 12.67
C GLY A 143 12.27 -28.59 13.05
N LEU A 144 11.00 -28.21 12.90
CA LEU A 144 10.50 -26.89 13.30
C LEU A 144 10.84 -26.58 14.77
N ALA A 145 11.45 -25.41 15.01
CA ALA A 145 11.70 -24.93 16.36
C ALA A 145 10.35 -24.63 17.08
N PRO A 146 10.23 -24.91 18.39
CA PRO A 146 9.00 -24.66 19.16
C PRO A 146 8.51 -23.20 19.05
N GLU A 147 9.43 -22.25 18.93
CA GLU A 147 9.12 -20.82 18.92
C GLU A 147 8.65 -20.31 17.55
N HIS A 148 8.76 -21.13 16.50
CA HIS A 148 8.53 -20.69 15.12
C HIS A 148 7.15 -20.05 14.90
N ALA A 149 6.09 -20.65 15.46
CA ALA A 149 4.74 -20.11 15.34
C ALA A 149 4.61 -18.72 15.99
N SER A 150 5.27 -18.49 17.13
CA SER A 150 5.28 -17.20 17.81
C SER A 150 6.06 -16.14 17.02
N HIS A 151 7.16 -16.52 16.38
CA HIS A 151 7.93 -15.62 15.54
C HIS A 151 7.15 -15.18 14.29
N VAL A 152 6.42 -16.10 13.67
CA VAL A 152 5.53 -15.76 12.54
C VAL A 152 4.36 -14.89 12.98
N ALA A 153 3.82 -15.08 14.19
CA ALA A 153 2.78 -14.20 14.72
C ALA A 153 3.29 -12.77 14.92
N MET A 154 4.51 -12.60 15.47
CA MET A 154 5.14 -11.29 15.62
C MET A 154 5.39 -10.62 14.26
N TRP A 155 5.87 -11.39 13.27
CA TRP A 155 6.09 -10.89 11.92
C TRP A 155 4.80 -10.37 11.28
N LEU A 156 3.74 -11.18 11.28
CA LEU A 156 2.45 -10.80 10.70
C LEU A 156 1.85 -9.60 11.45
N ALA A 157 1.92 -9.59 12.77
CA ALA A 157 1.43 -8.48 13.59
C ALA A 157 2.11 -7.16 13.21
N GLU A 158 3.44 -7.15 13.10
CA GLU A 158 4.20 -5.95 12.72
C GLU A 158 3.89 -5.49 11.30
N VAL A 159 3.81 -6.43 10.34
CA VAL A 159 3.43 -6.13 8.95
C VAL A 159 2.07 -5.43 8.88
N PHE A 160 1.11 -5.90 9.66
CA PHE A 160 -0.26 -5.41 9.65
C PHE A 160 -0.48 -4.15 10.51
N GLY A 161 0.62 -3.50 10.92
CA GLY A 161 0.59 -2.22 11.64
C GLY A 161 0.48 -2.37 13.15
N GLY A 162 0.92 -3.50 13.70
CA GLY A 162 1.15 -3.71 15.12
C GLY A 162 2.54 -3.21 15.58
N PRO A 163 2.91 -3.47 16.84
CA PRO A 163 4.21 -3.08 17.39
C PRO A 163 5.40 -3.70 16.62
N ALA A 164 6.57 -3.05 16.67
CA ALA A 164 7.80 -3.48 15.99
C ALA A 164 8.53 -4.66 16.67
N ALA A 165 7.80 -5.55 17.33
CA ALA A 165 8.34 -6.60 18.18
C ALA A 165 9.22 -7.60 17.42
N TYR A 166 8.91 -7.90 16.15
CA TYR A 166 9.74 -8.79 15.34
C TYR A 166 11.04 -8.12 14.95
N SER A 167 10.99 -6.86 14.50
CA SER A 167 12.18 -6.07 14.21
C SER A 167 13.11 -5.97 15.41
N GLU A 168 12.56 -5.63 16.57
CA GLU A 168 13.32 -5.41 17.80
C GLU A 168 13.94 -6.70 18.36
N THR A 169 13.25 -7.83 18.25
CA THR A 169 13.69 -9.08 18.92
C THR A 169 14.30 -10.12 17.99
N GLN A 170 13.93 -10.12 16.71
CA GLN A 170 14.37 -11.13 15.72
C GLN A 170 15.30 -10.57 14.64
N GLY A 171 15.43 -9.24 14.52
CA GLY A 171 16.31 -8.62 13.51
C GLY A 171 15.62 -8.29 12.18
N GLY A 172 14.28 -8.20 12.19
CA GLY A 172 13.52 -7.58 11.11
C GLY A 172 13.57 -8.31 9.76
N HIS A 173 13.35 -7.55 8.68
CA HIS A 173 13.20 -8.09 7.33
C HIS A 173 14.38 -8.98 6.89
N GLY A 174 15.62 -8.56 7.18
CA GLY A 174 16.82 -9.32 6.84
C GLY A 174 16.82 -10.73 7.47
N HIS A 175 16.44 -10.82 8.75
CA HIS A 175 16.32 -12.10 9.43
C HIS A 175 15.24 -13.00 8.82
N MET A 176 14.06 -12.44 8.50
CA MET A 176 12.96 -13.20 7.89
C MET A 176 13.38 -13.82 6.56
N VAL A 177 14.04 -13.03 5.70
CA VAL A 177 14.53 -13.52 4.40
C VAL A 177 15.58 -14.61 4.58
N ALA A 178 16.51 -14.43 5.52
CA ALA A 178 17.54 -15.44 5.81
C ALA A 178 16.95 -16.81 6.22
N LYS A 179 15.77 -16.84 6.86
CA LYS A 179 15.09 -18.11 7.21
C LYS A 179 14.56 -18.89 5.99
N HIS A 180 14.37 -18.21 4.87
CA HIS A 180 13.85 -18.81 3.63
C HIS A 180 14.94 -19.20 2.63
N MET A 181 16.15 -18.64 2.76
CA MET A 181 17.29 -18.93 1.88
C MET A 181 17.61 -20.42 1.78
N GLY A 182 17.82 -20.90 0.55
CA GLY A 182 18.22 -22.28 0.27
C GLY A 182 17.18 -23.35 0.58
N ARG A 183 15.92 -22.96 0.89
CA ARG A 183 14.83 -23.91 1.20
C ARG A 183 14.22 -24.57 -0.04
N GLY A 184 14.45 -24.03 -1.24
CA GLY A 184 13.92 -24.60 -2.49
C GLY A 184 12.39 -24.70 -2.51
N ILE A 185 11.69 -23.68 -2.02
CA ILE A 185 10.23 -23.69 -1.91
C ILE A 185 9.64 -23.67 -3.33
N THR A 186 8.76 -24.63 -3.60
CA THR A 186 8.10 -24.78 -4.90
C THR A 186 6.75 -24.06 -4.96
N GLU A 187 6.27 -23.72 -6.16
CA GLU A 187 4.94 -23.12 -6.34
C GLU A 187 3.78 -23.96 -5.79
N PRO A 188 3.75 -25.30 -5.92
CA PRO A 188 2.74 -26.12 -5.24
C PRO A 188 2.77 -25.96 -3.71
N GLN A 189 3.95 -25.96 -3.08
CA GLN A 189 4.09 -25.74 -1.64
C GLN A 189 3.60 -24.34 -1.26
N ARG A 190 4.01 -23.30 -1.99
CA ARG A 190 3.56 -21.92 -1.77
C ARG A 190 2.04 -21.81 -1.80
N ARG A 191 1.40 -22.31 -2.85
CA ARG A 191 -0.07 -22.27 -2.98
C ARG A 191 -0.77 -23.04 -1.88
N ARG A 192 -0.23 -24.21 -1.50
CA ARG A 192 -0.78 -24.98 -0.38
C ARG A 192 -0.68 -24.22 0.94
N TRP A 193 0.44 -23.54 1.19
CA TRP A 193 0.65 -22.71 2.36
C TRP A 193 -0.38 -21.56 2.42
N VAL A 194 -0.59 -20.88 1.29
CA VAL A 194 -1.59 -19.80 1.16
C VAL A 194 -3.01 -20.30 1.43
N ASN A 195 -3.37 -21.51 0.98
CA ASN A 195 -4.69 -22.08 1.27
C ASN A 195 -4.83 -22.41 2.76
N LEU A 196 -3.85 -23.08 3.35
CA LEU A 196 -3.93 -23.48 4.76
C LEU A 196 -3.98 -22.30 5.72
N ILE A 197 -3.29 -21.18 5.43
CA ILE A 197 -3.35 -20.02 6.31
C ILE A 197 -4.70 -19.29 6.22
N GLN A 198 -5.38 -19.36 5.08
CA GLN A 198 -6.75 -18.86 4.94
C GLN A 198 -7.72 -19.72 5.76
N ASP A 199 -7.66 -21.04 5.60
CA ASP A 199 -8.47 -21.98 6.39
C ASP A 199 -8.21 -21.78 7.91
N ALA A 200 -6.95 -21.62 8.30
CA ALA A 200 -6.57 -21.34 9.68
C ALA A 200 -7.11 -19.99 10.19
N ALA A 201 -7.23 -18.99 9.31
CA ALA A 201 -7.75 -17.69 9.68
C ALA A 201 -9.27 -17.73 9.94
N ASP A 202 -10.02 -18.61 9.26
CA ASP A 202 -11.41 -18.86 9.61
C ASP A 202 -11.52 -19.54 10.99
N GLU A 203 -10.76 -20.62 11.21
CA GLU A 203 -10.81 -21.39 12.45
C GLU A 203 -10.27 -20.64 13.68
N ALA A 204 -9.29 -19.75 13.50
CA ALA A 204 -8.76 -18.91 14.57
C ALA A 204 -9.66 -17.73 14.93
N GLY A 205 -10.78 -17.55 14.21
CA GLY A 205 -11.75 -16.48 14.41
C GLY A 205 -11.22 -15.11 14.02
N LEU A 206 -10.40 -15.02 12.97
CA LEU A 206 -10.07 -13.71 12.37
C LEU A 206 -11.31 -13.13 11.67
N PRO A 207 -11.38 -11.80 11.48
CA PRO A 207 -12.51 -11.15 10.81
C PRO A 207 -12.77 -11.71 9.41
N THR A 208 -14.05 -11.86 9.08
CA THR A 208 -14.54 -12.44 7.81
C THR A 208 -15.10 -11.40 6.85
N ASP A 209 -15.07 -10.10 7.23
CA ASP A 209 -15.46 -9.01 6.33
C ASP A 209 -14.57 -8.98 5.08
N ALA A 210 -15.17 -8.58 3.95
CA ALA A 210 -14.55 -8.66 2.64
C ALA A 210 -13.26 -7.82 2.57
N GLU A 211 -13.26 -6.68 3.24
CA GLU A 211 -12.16 -5.74 3.31
C GLU A 211 -10.96 -6.35 4.02
N PHE A 212 -11.16 -6.95 5.20
CA PHE A 212 -10.08 -7.60 5.94
C PHE A 212 -9.55 -8.82 5.18
N ARG A 213 -10.44 -9.68 4.69
CA ARG A 213 -10.04 -10.90 3.98
C ARG A 213 -9.28 -10.59 2.70
N SER A 214 -9.71 -9.60 1.93
CA SER A 214 -9.00 -9.13 0.74
C SER A 214 -7.60 -8.61 1.07
N ALA A 215 -7.49 -7.73 2.07
CA ALA A 215 -6.21 -7.13 2.45
C ALA A 215 -5.22 -8.15 3.03
N PHE A 216 -5.70 -9.04 3.89
CA PHE A 216 -4.93 -10.14 4.47
C PHE A 216 -4.39 -11.08 3.39
N LEU A 217 -5.26 -11.54 2.48
CA LEU A 217 -4.87 -12.43 1.40
C LEU A 217 -3.89 -11.76 0.43
N ALA A 218 -4.08 -10.49 0.10
CA ALA A 218 -3.17 -9.76 -0.77
C ALA A 218 -1.73 -9.73 -0.21
N TYR A 219 -1.57 -9.51 1.10
CA TYR A 219 -0.25 -9.60 1.73
C TYR A 219 0.32 -11.03 1.69
N VAL A 220 -0.49 -12.01 2.10
CA VAL A 220 -0.09 -13.42 2.15
C VAL A 220 0.37 -13.89 0.76
N GLU A 221 -0.35 -13.54 -0.29
CA GLU A 221 0.03 -13.83 -1.66
C GLU A 221 1.40 -13.21 -1.98
N TRP A 222 1.50 -11.88 -1.85
CA TRP A 222 2.70 -11.12 -2.20
C TRP A 222 3.94 -11.60 -1.43
N GLY A 223 3.81 -11.79 -0.11
CA GLY A 223 4.90 -12.21 0.77
C GLY A 223 5.38 -13.63 0.47
N THR A 224 4.47 -14.55 0.16
CA THR A 224 4.84 -15.93 -0.17
C THR A 224 5.54 -16.06 -1.53
N ARG A 225 5.30 -15.13 -2.47
CA ARG A 225 6.10 -15.06 -3.72
C ARG A 225 7.54 -14.66 -3.45
N LEU A 226 7.76 -13.72 -2.53
CA LEU A 226 9.12 -13.37 -2.10
C LEU A 226 9.80 -14.54 -1.39
N ALA A 227 9.06 -15.30 -0.58
CA ALA A 227 9.61 -16.52 0.03
C ALA A 227 10.08 -17.54 -1.03
N VAL A 228 9.32 -17.75 -2.11
CA VAL A 228 9.77 -18.58 -3.25
C VAL A 228 11.03 -18.01 -3.87
N TYR A 229 11.03 -16.72 -4.23
CA TYR A 229 12.18 -16.06 -4.84
C TYR A 229 13.46 -16.20 -3.98
N PHE A 230 13.37 -15.88 -2.69
CA PHE A 230 14.51 -15.94 -1.78
C PHE A 230 14.93 -17.37 -1.41
N SER A 231 14.07 -18.37 -1.62
CA SER A 231 14.42 -19.77 -1.36
C SER A 231 15.24 -20.44 -2.47
N GLY A 232 15.35 -19.79 -3.63
CA GLY A 232 16.06 -20.30 -4.79
C GLY A 232 17.58 -20.42 -4.58
N PRO A 233 18.26 -21.27 -5.37
CA PRO A 233 19.69 -21.55 -5.22
C PRO A 233 20.59 -20.33 -5.49
N ASP A 234 20.14 -19.40 -6.33
CA ASP A 234 20.88 -18.20 -6.73
C ASP A 234 20.38 -16.92 -6.04
N ALA A 235 19.55 -17.08 -5.00
CA ALA A 235 18.99 -15.95 -4.27
C ALA A 235 20.11 -15.14 -3.60
N LYS A 236 20.09 -13.82 -3.80
CA LYS A 236 21.00 -12.88 -3.15
C LYS A 236 20.34 -12.27 -1.93
N PRO A 237 21.10 -12.03 -0.83
CA PRO A 237 20.59 -11.25 0.28
C PRO A 237 20.01 -9.91 -0.21
N PRO A 238 18.81 -9.53 0.23
CA PRO A 238 18.25 -8.24 -0.14
C PRO A 238 19.10 -7.12 0.48
N ALA A 239 19.08 -5.94 -0.13
CA ALA A 239 19.54 -4.73 0.54
C ALA A 239 18.75 -4.52 1.84
N GLU A 240 19.36 -3.85 2.81
CA GLU A 240 18.71 -3.52 4.07
C GLU A 240 17.41 -2.74 3.82
N GLN A 241 16.32 -3.28 4.35
CA GLN A 241 14.97 -2.79 4.11
C GLN A 241 14.17 -2.94 5.41
N PRO A 242 13.23 -2.03 5.70
CA PRO A 242 12.34 -2.18 6.83
C PRO A 242 11.38 -3.34 6.62
N VAL A 243 10.74 -3.79 7.71
CA VAL A 243 9.60 -4.70 7.62
C VAL A 243 8.50 -4.05 6.78
N PRO A 244 7.91 -4.77 5.80
CA PRO A 244 6.88 -4.22 4.94
C PRO A 244 5.67 -3.82 5.78
N GLN A 245 5.10 -2.65 5.49
CA GLN A 245 3.90 -2.15 6.14
C GLN A 245 2.70 -2.34 5.20
N TRP A 246 1.78 -3.22 5.57
CA TRP A 246 0.58 -3.51 4.78
C TRP A 246 -0.64 -2.80 5.37
N GLY A 247 -1.66 -2.56 4.55
CA GLY A 247 -2.91 -1.90 4.96
C GLY A 247 -4.10 -2.43 4.16
N TRP A 248 -5.23 -1.74 4.26
CA TRP A 248 -6.52 -2.17 3.69
C TRP A 248 -6.58 -2.29 2.16
N GLY A 249 -5.58 -1.78 1.42
CA GLY A 249 -5.61 -1.76 -0.05
C GLY A 249 -6.62 -0.72 -0.58
N VAL A 250 -7.29 -1.03 -1.69
CA VAL A 250 -8.23 -0.10 -2.38
C VAL A 250 -9.58 0.02 -1.65
N ALA A 251 -9.99 -1.02 -0.91
CA ALA A 251 -11.28 -1.06 -0.21
C ALA A 251 -11.07 -0.92 1.32
N PRO A 252 -11.33 0.27 1.91
CA PRO A 252 -11.33 0.44 3.36
C PRO A 252 -12.54 -0.25 4.00
N PRO A 253 -12.50 -0.61 5.31
CA PRO A 253 -13.59 -1.29 6.02
C PRO A 253 -14.96 -0.64 5.81
N TYR A 254 -15.97 -1.46 5.54
CA TYR A 254 -17.35 -1.01 5.49
C TYR A 254 -17.78 -0.40 6.84
N ARG A 255 -18.49 0.73 6.79
CA ARG A 255 -18.87 1.50 7.99
C ARG A 255 -20.35 1.50 8.35
N GLY A 256 -21.19 0.73 7.65
CA GLY A 256 -22.63 0.69 7.87
C GLY A 256 -23.41 1.46 6.82
#